data_AF-A0A9C9UBJ8-F1
#
_entry.id   AF-A0A9C9UBJ8-F1
#
_cell.length_a   1.000
_cell.length_b   1.000
_cell.length_c   1.000
_cell.angle_alpha   90.00
_cell.angle_beta   90.00
_cell.angle_gamma   90.00
#
_symmetry.space_group_name_H-M   'P 1'
#
loop_
_entity.id
_entity.type
_entity.pdbx_description
1 polymer ?
#
loop_
_entity_poly.entity_id
_entity_poly.type
_entity_poly.pdbx_seq_one_letter_code
_entity_poly.pdbx_strand_id
1 'polypeptide(L)'
;DAEALLALAEGAPLAALRLNEEGGLAARQTLVRQWAGLLEGREDPLAVAAQWKPWGLVHSLQWLNSWVTDLIRLKSAGPDAAISNKDLGAQLQNIAERLDLKALYAFLDQLTEYGRLTANNLNEQLALEDLMIAWRRSALRR
;
A
#
# COMPACT_ATOMS: atom_id res chain seq x y z
N ASP A 1 20.18 5.29 -5.21
CA ASP A 1 19.92 6.58 -5.87
C ASP A 1 19.06 7.48 -5.03
N ALA A 2 19.55 8.69 -4.77
CA ALA A 2 18.87 9.69 -3.93
C ALA A 2 17.55 10.18 -4.53
N GLU A 3 17.44 10.25 -5.86
CA GLU A 3 16.20 10.66 -6.55
C GLU A 3 15.07 9.63 -6.40
N ALA A 4 15.39 8.33 -6.45
CA ALA A 4 14.41 7.27 -6.22
C ALA A 4 13.88 7.29 -4.78
N LEU A 5 14.75 7.61 -3.81
CA LEU A 5 14.39 7.73 -2.40
C LEU A 5 13.56 8.98 -2.10
N LEU A 6 13.83 10.09 -2.79
CA LEU A 6 13.06 11.34 -2.64
C LEU A 6 11.65 11.23 -3.25
N ALA A 7 11.53 10.55 -4.40
CA ALA A 7 10.25 10.25 -5.02
C ALA A 7 9.39 9.29 -4.17
N LEU A 8 10.04 8.33 -3.49
CA LEU A 8 9.38 7.38 -2.58
C LEU A 8 8.82 8.03 -1.31
N ALA A 9 9.36 9.18 -0.92
CA ALA A 9 9.01 9.85 0.33
C ALA A 9 8.00 10.99 0.16
N GLU A 10 7.44 11.19 -1.04
CA GLU A 10 6.49 12.28 -1.34
C GLU A 10 7.00 13.66 -0.86
N GLY A 11 8.32 13.88 -0.89
CA GLY A 11 8.95 15.11 -0.40
C GLY A 11 9.35 15.14 1.08
N ALA A 12 9.30 14.02 1.80
CA ALA A 12 9.74 13.90 3.20
C ALA A 12 11.15 13.25 3.33
N PRO A 13 12.26 14.01 3.26
CA PRO A 13 13.63 13.48 3.22
C PRO A 13 14.04 12.56 4.39
N LEU A 14 13.37 12.64 5.54
CA LEU A 14 13.60 11.74 6.68
C LEU A 14 13.00 10.34 6.48
N ALA A 15 11.88 10.21 5.74
CA ALA A 15 11.29 8.91 5.39
C ALA A 15 12.14 8.18 4.33
N ALA A 16 12.71 8.94 3.39
CA ALA A 16 13.66 8.47 2.38
C ALA A 16 14.92 7.86 3.01
N LEU A 17 15.45 8.46 4.09
CA LEU A 17 16.63 7.97 4.80
C LEU A 17 16.34 6.65 5.54
N ARG A 18 15.21 6.58 6.26
CA ARG A 18 14.77 5.37 6.98
C ARG A 18 14.52 4.17 6.08
N LEU A 19 13.96 4.40 4.88
CA LEU A 19 13.73 3.37 3.88
C LEU A 19 15.02 2.72 3.37
N ASN A 20 16.13 3.49 3.32
CA ASN A 20 17.42 3.04 2.84
C ASN A 20 18.27 2.34 3.94
N GLU A 21 18.07 2.70 5.21
CA GLU A 21 18.91 2.22 6.32
C GLU A 21 18.38 0.91 6.98
N GLU A 22 17.10 0.55 6.83
CA GLU A 22 16.47 -0.56 7.58
C GLU A 22 16.00 -1.76 6.72
N GLY A 23 16.38 -1.87 5.44
CA GLY A 23 15.94 -2.98 4.58
C GLY A 23 14.49 -2.88 4.09
N GLY A 24 13.91 -1.68 4.15
CA GLY A 24 12.53 -1.40 3.75
C GLY A 24 12.19 -1.79 2.31
N LEU A 25 13.17 -1.76 1.40
CA LEU A 25 13.00 -2.17 0.00
C LEU A 25 12.72 -3.69 -0.16
N ALA A 26 13.43 -4.53 0.58
CA ALA A 26 13.19 -5.97 0.57
C ALA A 26 11.87 -6.33 1.26
N ALA A 27 11.56 -5.64 2.35
CA ALA A 27 10.31 -5.81 3.08
C ALA A 27 9.10 -5.47 2.20
N ARG A 28 9.07 -4.29 1.56
CA ARG A 28 7.94 -3.88 0.72
C ARG A 28 7.68 -4.83 -0.44
N GLN A 29 8.71 -5.47 -1.01
CA GLN A 29 8.51 -6.51 -2.02
C GLN A 29 7.74 -7.72 -1.47
N THR A 30 8.01 -8.12 -0.23
CA THR A 30 7.28 -9.20 0.43
C THR A 30 5.86 -8.77 0.77
N LEU A 31 5.71 -7.58 1.36
CA LEU A 31 4.43 -7.05 1.79
C LEU A 31 3.47 -6.82 0.62
N VAL A 32 3.94 -6.31 -0.53
CA VAL A 32 3.08 -6.13 -1.71
C VAL A 32 2.59 -7.47 -2.28
N ARG A 33 3.42 -8.52 -2.23
CA ARG A 33 3.02 -9.86 -2.70
C ARG A 33 1.92 -10.45 -1.81
N GLN A 34 2.04 -10.31 -0.50
CA GLN A 34 1.03 -10.76 0.46
C GLN A 34 -0.26 -9.94 0.32
N TRP A 35 -0.12 -8.63 0.17
CA TRP A 35 -1.24 -7.74 -0.06
C TRP A 35 -1.98 -8.07 -1.36
N ALA A 36 -1.26 -8.40 -2.45
CA ALA A 36 -1.86 -8.90 -3.68
C ALA A 36 -2.56 -10.27 -3.49
N GLY A 37 -1.96 -11.16 -2.68
CA GLY A 37 -2.50 -12.48 -2.36
C GLY A 37 -3.85 -12.42 -1.63
N LEU A 38 -4.13 -11.35 -0.89
CA LEU A 38 -5.45 -11.11 -0.28
C LEU A 38 -6.57 -10.99 -1.31
N LEU A 39 -6.30 -10.33 -2.45
CA LEU A 39 -7.29 -10.20 -3.53
C LEU A 39 -7.61 -11.55 -4.19
N GLU A 40 -6.67 -12.49 -4.11
CA GLU A 40 -6.80 -13.84 -4.66
C GLU A 40 -7.38 -14.84 -3.63
N GLY A 41 -7.60 -14.39 -2.39
CA GLY A 41 -7.99 -15.27 -1.29
C GLY A 41 -6.91 -16.28 -0.88
N ARG A 42 -5.65 -16.09 -1.31
CA ARG A 42 -4.51 -16.95 -0.97
C ARG A 42 -3.90 -16.62 0.38
N GLU A 43 -4.18 -15.44 0.90
CA GLU A 43 -3.62 -14.93 2.16
C GLU A 43 -4.75 -14.67 3.17
N ASP A 44 -4.42 -14.86 4.45
CA ASP A 44 -5.30 -14.49 5.55
C ASP A 44 -5.06 -13.03 5.97
N PRO A 45 -6.10 -12.17 6.03
CA PRO A 45 -5.92 -10.76 6.31
C PRO A 45 -5.34 -10.47 7.71
N LEU A 46 -5.61 -11.31 8.71
CA LEU A 46 -5.08 -11.11 10.07
C LEU A 46 -3.61 -11.52 10.11
N ALA A 47 -3.25 -12.61 9.44
CA ALA A 47 -1.86 -13.03 9.29
C ALA A 47 -1.03 -12.00 8.52
N VAL A 48 -1.59 -11.38 7.47
CA VAL A 48 -0.92 -10.28 6.76
C VAL A 48 -0.80 -9.06 7.68
N ALA A 49 -1.86 -8.64 8.38
CA ALA A 49 -1.77 -7.50 9.31
C ALA A 49 -0.69 -7.68 10.39
N ALA A 50 -0.52 -8.89 10.92
CA ALA A 50 0.55 -9.20 11.89
C ALA A 50 1.97 -8.99 11.32
N GLN A 51 2.18 -9.24 10.03
CA GLN A 51 3.46 -9.01 9.36
C GLN A 51 3.73 -7.53 9.06
N TRP A 52 2.68 -6.71 9.01
CA TRP A 52 2.79 -5.26 8.86
C TRP A 52 3.03 -4.55 10.20
N LYS A 53 2.64 -5.16 11.32
CA LYS A 53 2.77 -4.61 12.68
C LYS A 53 4.18 -4.07 13.03
N PRO A 54 5.30 -4.71 12.67
CA PRO A 54 6.64 -4.19 12.96
C PRO A 54 6.94 -2.84 12.29
N TRP A 55 6.25 -2.51 11.20
CA TRP A 55 6.41 -1.24 10.48
C TRP A 55 5.58 -0.12 11.10
N GLY A 56 4.56 -0.46 11.89
CA GLY A 56 3.63 0.48 12.49
C GLY A 56 2.57 1.00 11.51
N LEU A 57 1.47 1.50 12.05
CA LEU A 57 0.32 1.94 11.24
C LEU A 57 0.66 3.11 10.30
N VAL A 58 1.43 4.10 10.76
CA VAL A 58 1.74 5.31 9.99
C VAL A 58 2.53 4.98 8.72
N HIS A 59 3.59 4.18 8.82
CA HIS A 59 4.38 3.76 7.66
C HIS A 59 3.57 2.87 6.72
N SER A 60 2.73 2.00 7.29
CA SER A 60 1.83 1.15 6.51
C SER A 60 0.87 1.99 5.66
N LEU A 61 0.26 3.02 6.25
CA LEU A 61 -0.62 3.95 5.53
C LEU A 61 0.11 4.71 4.43
N GLN A 62 1.35 5.14 4.66
CA GLN A 62 2.16 5.82 3.64
C GLN A 62 2.41 4.92 2.43
N TRP A 63 2.83 3.67 2.66
CA TRP A 63 3.03 2.70 1.58
C TRP A 63 1.73 2.39 0.84
N LEU A 64 0.65 2.10 1.56
CA LEU A 64 -0.62 1.77 0.95
C LEU A 64 -1.17 2.94 0.12
N ASN A 65 -1.09 4.19 0.61
CA ASN A 65 -1.51 5.37 -0.16
C ASN A 65 -0.70 5.52 -1.46
N SER A 66 0.63 5.37 -1.36
CA SER A 66 1.52 5.47 -2.51
C SER A 66 1.23 4.38 -3.55
N TRP A 67 1.02 3.13 -3.11
CA TRP A 67 0.71 2.02 -4.01
C TRP A 67 -0.65 2.19 -4.66
N VAL A 68 -1.69 2.54 -3.90
CA VAL A 68 -3.05 2.73 -4.43
C VAL A 68 -3.10 3.88 -5.42
N THR A 69 -2.35 4.96 -5.18
CA THR A 69 -2.22 6.06 -6.14
C THR A 69 -1.59 5.58 -7.45
N ASP A 70 -0.52 4.78 -7.39
CA ASP A 70 0.08 4.19 -8.59
C ASP A 70 -0.87 3.23 -9.30
N LEU A 71 -1.65 2.42 -8.57
CA LEU A 71 -2.69 1.56 -9.15
C LEU A 71 -3.74 2.36 -9.92
N ILE A 72 -4.19 3.49 -9.35
CA ILE A 72 -5.15 4.40 -10.00
C ILE A 72 -4.55 4.98 -11.29
N ARG A 73 -3.28 5.38 -11.27
CA ARG A 73 -2.58 5.89 -12.45
C ARG A 73 -2.45 4.82 -13.54
N LEU A 74 -2.00 3.62 -13.18
CA LEU A 74 -1.87 2.50 -14.12
C LEU A 74 -3.23 2.10 -14.70
N LYS A 75 -4.29 2.11 -13.90
CA LYS A 75 -5.65 1.81 -14.37
C LYS A 75 -6.22 2.89 -15.30
N SER A 76 -5.84 4.15 -15.08
CA SER A 76 -6.38 5.30 -15.84
C SER A 76 -5.61 5.60 -17.13
N ALA A 77 -4.27 5.49 -17.08
CA ALA A 77 -3.38 5.87 -18.17
C ALA A 77 -2.67 4.67 -18.83
N GLY A 78 -2.89 3.45 -18.34
CA GLY A 78 -2.30 2.23 -18.89
C GLY A 78 -0.89 1.92 -18.35
N PRO A 79 -0.22 0.89 -18.90
CA PRO A 79 1.06 0.39 -18.39
C PRO A 79 2.22 1.40 -18.42
N ASP A 80 2.14 2.41 -19.28
CA ASP A 80 3.16 3.46 -19.42
C ASP A 80 2.94 4.65 -18.47
N ALA A 81 1.98 4.55 -17.54
CA ALA A 81 1.71 5.59 -16.57
C ALA A 81 2.94 5.88 -15.69
N ALA A 82 3.17 7.17 -15.40
CA ALA A 82 4.24 7.59 -14.50
C ALA A 82 3.91 7.20 -13.04
N ILE A 83 4.52 6.13 -12.56
CA ILE A 83 4.40 5.64 -11.18
C ILE A 83 5.59 6.03 -10.30
N SER A 84 5.33 6.22 -9.01
CA SER A 84 6.37 6.53 -8.01
C SER A 84 7.16 5.29 -7.60
N ASN A 85 6.47 4.14 -7.47
CA ASN A 85 7.04 2.89 -6.95
C ASN A 85 7.52 1.97 -8.07
N LYS A 86 8.51 2.45 -8.84
CA LYS A 86 9.07 1.73 -10.01
C LYS A 86 9.61 0.35 -9.67
N ASP A 87 10.13 0.18 -8.45
CA ASP A 87 10.62 -1.11 -7.93
C ASP A 87 9.52 -2.18 -7.84
N LEU A 88 8.25 -1.77 -7.74
CA LEU A 88 7.08 -2.65 -7.66
C LEU A 88 6.22 -2.63 -8.93
N GLY A 89 6.70 -2.03 -10.03
CA GLY A 89 5.87 -1.72 -11.20
C GLY A 89 5.13 -2.94 -11.77
N ALA A 90 5.81 -4.08 -11.91
CA ALA A 90 5.19 -5.31 -12.40
C ALA A 90 4.11 -5.86 -11.45
N GLN A 91 4.35 -5.81 -10.14
CA GLN A 91 3.36 -6.25 -9.14
C GLN A 91 2.15 -5.34 -9.13
N LEU A 92 2.36 -4.02 -9.16
CA LEU A 92 1.29 -3.02 -9.17
C LEU A 92 0.46 -3.11 -10.46
N GLN A 93 1.09 -3.30 -11.62
CA GLN A 93 0.38 -3.50 -12.89
C GLN A 93 -0.57 -4.72 -12.80
N ASN A 94 -0.08 -5.85 -12.31
CA ASN A 94 -0.90 -7.06 -12.13
C ASN A 94 -2.09 -6.84 -11.17
N ILE A 95 -1.91 -6.03 -10.12
CA ILE A 95 -2.99 -5.68 -9.19
C ILE A 95 -4.00 -4.75 -9.88
N ALA A 96 -3.54 -3.74 -10.62
CA ALA A 96 -4.39 -2.77 -11.30
C ALA A 96 -5.33 -3.43 -12.32
N GLU A 97 -4.87 -4.47 -13.01
CA GLU A 97 -5.68 -5.24 -13.95
C GLU A 97 -6.88 -5.94 -13.29
N ARG A 98 -6.80 -6.20 -11.99
CA ARG A 98 -7.77 -7.00 -11.22
C ARG A 98 -8.83 -6.20 -10.47
N LEU A 99 -8.70 -4.88 -10.42
CA LEU A 99 -9.61 -3.98 -9.70
C LEU A 99 -10.12 -2.91 -10.65
N ASP A 100 -11.33 -2.40 -10.39
CA ASP A 100 -11.84 -1.21 -11.08
C ASP A 100 -11.44 0.07 -10.33
N LEU A 101 -11.59 1.23 -10.98
CA LEU A 101 -11.27 2.51 -10.36
C LEU A 101 -12.14 2.78 -9.13
N LYS A 102 -13.40 2.32 -9.13
CA LYS A 102 -14.33 2.53 -8.02
C LYS A 102 -13.85 1.86 -6.74
N ALA A 103 -13.37 0.61 -6.81
CA ALA A 103 -12.80 -0.12 -5.69
C ALA A 103 -11.51 0.52 -5.18
N LEU A 104 -10.65 1.01 -6.10
CA LEU A 104 -9.40 1.68 -5.74
C LEU A 104 -9.66 3.00 -5.01
N TYR A 105 -10.56 3.86 -5.51
CA TYR A 105 -10.92 5.11 -4.83
C TYR A 105 -11.60 4.86 -3.49
N ALA A 106 -12.51 3.88 -3.41
CA ALA A 106 -13.14 3.53 -2.13
C ALA A 106 -12.12 3.07 -1.08
N PHE A 107 -11.06 2.36 -1.48
CA PHE A 107 -10.00 1.96 -0.57
C PHE A 107 -9.09 3.15 -0.20
N LEU A 108 -8.81 4.06 -1.14
CA LEU A 108 -8.08 5.31 -0.88
C LEU A 108 -8.80 6.20 0.15
N ASP A 109 -10.13 6.30 0.06
CA ASP A 109 -10.94 7.03 1.04
C ASP A 109 -10.81 6.43 2.44
N GLN A 110 -10.78 5.10 2.55
CA GLN A 110 -10.55 4.42 3.84
C GLN A 110 -9.16 4.71 4.40
N LEU A 111 -8.11 4.65 3.57
CA LEU A 111 -6.74 5.00 3.98
C LEU A 111 -6.66 6.44 4.50
N THR A 112 -7.35 7.36 3.84
CA THR A 112 -7.42 8.77 4.25
C THR A 112 -8.09 8.92 5.62
N GLU A 113 -9.19 8.21 5.87
CA GLU A 113 -9.87 8.26 7.17
C GLU A 113 -9.01 7.66 8.29
N TYR A 114 -8.35 6.52 8.06
CA TYR A 114 -7.40 5.97 9.04
C TYR A 114 -6.24 6.93 9.31
N GLY A 115 -5.72 7.62 8.30
CA GLY A 115 -4.71 8.67 8.44
C GLY A 115 -5.17 9.85 9.31
N ARG A 116 -6.46 10.20 9.27
CA ARG A 116 -7.03 11.25 10.15
C ARG A 116 -7.14 10.77 11.60
N LEU A 117 -7.41 9.48 11.79
CA LEU A 117 -7.61 8.87 13.11
C LEU A 117 -6.31 8.52 13.84
N THR A 118 -5.15 8.50 13.17
CA THR A 118 -3.86 8.20 13.83
C THR A 118 -3.50 9.20 14.92
N ALA A 119 -4.11 10.39 14.94
CA ALA A 119 -3.96 11.37 16.03
C ALA A 119 -4.63 10.96 17.36
N ASN A 120 -5.51 9.95 17.37
CA ASN A 120 -6.43 9.65 18.48
C ASN A 120 -6.22 8.26 19.13
N ASN A 121 -4.99 7.94 19.58
CA ASN A 121 -4.67 6.70 20.32
C ASN A 121 -5.35 5.43 19.76
N LEU A 122 -5.27 5.28 18.44
CA LEU A 122 -5.90 4.18 17.72
C LEU A 122 -5.17 2.87 18.00
N ASN A 123 -5.90 1.77 18.15
CA ASN A 123 -5.29 0.44 18.22
C ASN A 123 -4.74 0.06 16.85
N GLU A 124 -3.41 0.18 16.68
CA GLU A 124 -2.72 -0.05 15.41
C GLU A 124 -2.96 -1.43 14.84
N GLN A 125 -3.04 -2.46 15.69
CA GLN A 125 -3.28 -3.82 15.23
C GLN A 125 -4.67 -3.95 14.60
N LEU A 126 -5.70 -3.44 15.27
CA LEU A 126 -7.06 -3.49 14.76
C LEU A 126 -7.19 -2.68 13.46
N ALA A 127 -6.54 -1.52 13.39
CA ALA A 127 -6.53 -0.70 12.18
C ALA A 127 -5.88 -1.43 11.00
N LEU A 128 -4.75 -2.10 11.22
CA LEU A 128 -4.10 -2.90 10.16
C LEU A 128 -4.98 -4.09 9.73
N GLU A 129 -5.58 -4.81 10.67
CA GLU A 129 -6.51 -5.91 10.38
C GLU A 129 -7.69 -5.41 9.52
N ASP A 130 -8.32 -4.31 9.93
CA ASP A 130 -9.44 -3.71 9.19
C ASP A 130 -9.03 -3.32 7.76
N LEU A 131 -7.85 -2.72 7.58
CA LEU A 131 -7.33 -2.36 6.26
C LEU A 131 -7.10 -3.59 5.37
N MET A 132 -6.52 -4.67 5.90
CA MET A 132 -6.30 -5.90 5.13
C MET A 132 -7.62 -6.59 4.76
N ILE A 133 -8.59 -6.60 5.68
CA ILE A 133 -9.94 -7.14 5.42
C ILE A 133 -10.67 -6.28 4.38
N ALA A 134 -10.57 -4.95 4.47
CA ALA A 134 -11.17 -4.01 3.53
C ALA A 134 -10.59 -4.20 2.12
N TRP A 135 -9.26 -4.33 2.03
CA TRP A 135 -8.56 -4.62 0.78
C TRP A 135 -9.02 -5.94 0.17
N ARG A 136 -9.08 -7.03 0.94
CA ARG A 136 -9.63 -8.32 0.47
C ARG A 136 -11.04 -8.19 -0.10
N ARG A 137 -11.89 -7.37 0.54
CA ARG A 137 -13.26 -7.10 0.08
C ARG A 137 -13.31 -6.29 -1.23
N SER A 138 -12.28 -5.52 -1.58
CA SER A 138 -12.23 -4.77 -2.83
C SER A 138 -12.30 -5.69 -4.06
N ALA A 139 -11.75 -6.90 -3.99
CA ALA A 139 -11.83 -7.91 -5.06
C ALA A 139 -13.26 -8.43 -5.33
N LEU A 140 -14.16 -8.33 -4.34
CA LEU A 140 -15.54 -8.80 -4.43
C LEU A 140 -16.49 -7.76 -5.04
N ARG A 141 -16.02 -6.52 -5.26
CA ARG A 141 -16.83 -5.39 -5.77
C ARG A 141 -16.69 -5.18 -7.29
N ARG A 142 -16.17 -6.18 -8.01
CA ARG A 142 -15.98 -6.17 -9.47
C ARG A 142 -17.28 -6.08 -10.25
#